data_AF-A0A9X8VJY3-F1
#
_entry.id   AF-A0A9X8VJY3-F1
#
_cell.length_a   1.000
_cell.length_b   1.000
_cell.length_c   1.000
_cell.angle_alpha   90.00
_cell.angle_beta   90.00
_cell.angle_gamma   90.00
#
_symmetry.space_group_name_H-M   'P 1'
#
loop_
_entity.id
_entity.type
_entity.pdbx_description
1 polymer ?
#
loop_
_entity_poly.entity_id
_entity_poly.type
_entity_poly.pdbx_seq_one_letter_code
_entity_poly.pdbx_strand_id
1 'polypeptide(L)' 'MNNRVHQGHFARKRFGQNFLTDQFVIDSIVSAIHPQPGEAVVEIGPGLG' A
#
# COMPACT_ATOMS: atom_id res chain seq x y z
N MET A 1 -5.12 -13.05 -22.06
CA MET A 1 -5.72 -12.98 -20.71
C MET A 1 -5.41 -11.61 -20.12
N ASN A 2 -6.41 -10.85 -19.68
CA ASN A 2 -6.21 -9.47 -19.25
C ASN A 2 -5.35 -9.43 -17.97
N ASN A 3 -4.07 -9.06 -18.13
CA ASN A 3 -3.04 -8.92 -17.09
C ASN A 3 -3.29 -7.73 -16.12
N ARG A 4 -4.55 -7.44 -15.81
CA ARG A 4 -4.96 -6.29 -14.99
C ARG A 4 -5.48 -6.69 -13.62
N VAL A 5 -5.53 -8.00 -13.35
CA VAL A 5 -5.90 -8.56 -12.05
C VAL A 5 -4.60 -9.00 -11.38
N HIS A 6 -4.23 -8.33 -10.29
CA HIS A 6 -3.08 -8.65 -9.47
C HIS A 6 -3.57 -9.13 -8.10
N GLN A 7 -3.16 -10.33 -7.68
CA GLN A 7 -3.62 -10.97 -6.43
C GLN A 7 -5.17 -11.01 -6.30
N GLY A 8 -5.87 -11.25 -7.42
CA GLY A 8 -7.34 -11.27 -7.43
C GLY A 8 -8.01 -9.89 -7.42
N HIS A 9 -7.24 -8.80 -7.28
CA HIS A 9 -7.75 -7.43 -7.35
C HIS A 9 -7.52 -6.78 -8.71
N PHE A 10 -8.54 -6.09 -9.21
CA PHE A 10 -8.43 -5.26 -10.39
C PHE A 10 -8.26 -3.79 -10.00
N ALA A 11 -7.07 -3.24 -10.25
CA ALA A 11 -6.77 -1.83 -9.97
C ALA A 11 -7.66 -0.89 -10.83
N ARG A 12 -8.38 0.01 -10.17
CA ARG A 12 -9.24 0.99 -10.84
C ARG A 12 -8.55 2.35 -10.89
N LYS A 13 -8.05 2.74 -12.08
CA LYS A 13 -7.35 4.03 -12.29
C LYS A 13 -8.12 5.25 -11.78
N ARG A 14 -9.46 5.27 -11.93
CA ARG A 14 -10.31 6.38 -11.47
C ARG A 14 -10.30 6.60 -9.95
N PHE A 15 -9.83 5.60 -9.19
CA PHE A 15 -9.66 5.68 -7.75
C PHE A 15 -8.19 5.90 -7.34
N GLY A 16 -7.30 6.16 -8.30
CA GLY A 16 -5.89 6.41 -8.01
C GLY A 16 -5.13 5.21 -7.44
N GLN A 17 -5.65 3.99 -7.59
CA GLN A 17 -5.01 2.78 -7.08
C GLN A 17 -3.69 2.52 -7.81
N ASN A 18 -2.58 2.83 -7.15
CA ASN A 18 -1.23 2.46 -7.52
C ASN A 18 -0.64 1.72 -6.32
N PHE A 19 -0.26 0.47 -6.50
CA PHE A 19 0.24 -0.36 -5.40
C PHE A 19 1.76 -0.29 -5.36
N LEU A 20 2.32 -0.11 -4.16
CA LEU A 20 3.75 -0.23 -3.93
C LEU A 20 4.14 -1.71 -4.09
N THR A 21 5.20 -1.97 -4.84
CA THR A 21 5.74 -3.32 -5.08
C THR A 21 7.16 -3.49 -4.56
N ASP A 22 7.81 -2.38 -4.19
CA ASP A 22 9.19 -2.36 -3.70
C ASP A 22 9.20 -2.30 -2.18
N GLN A 23 9.73 -3.37 -1.56
CA GLN A 23 9.81 -3.49 -0.11
C GLN A 23 10.71 -2.41 0.51
N PHE A 24 11.77 -1.99 -0.18
CA PHE A 24 12.68 -0.99 0.36
C PHE A 24 11.99 0.37 0.53
N VAL A 25 11.10 0.72 -0.40
CA VAL A 25 10.30 1.95 -0.32
C VAL A 25 9.30 1.86 0.83
N ILE A 26 8.64 0.72 1.01
CA ILE A 26 7.71 0.48 2.12
C ILE A 26 8.43 0.63 3.47
N ASP A 27 9.56 -0.05 3.65
CA ASP A 27 10.36 0.02 4.87
C ASP A 27 10.86 1.45 5.14
N SER A 28 11.23 2.19 4.09
CA SER A 28 11.64 3.60 4.21
C SER A 28 10.49 4.50 4.68
N ILE A 29 9.26 4.27 4.20
CA ILE A 29 8.06 5.01 4.65
C ILE A 29 7.79 4.73 6.14
N VAL A 30 7.79 3.46 6.54
CA VAL A 30 7.56 3.06 7.94
C VAL A 30 8.64 3.66 8.85
N SER A 31 9.91 3.60 8.43
CA SER A 31 11.04 4.19 9.15
C SER A 31 10.89 5.71 9.30
N ALA A 32 10.43 6.41 8.25
CA ALA A 32 10.21 7.85 8.30
C ALA A 32 9.07 8.26 9.24
N ILE A 33 8.01 7.44 9.35
CA ILE A 33 6.91 7.64 10.30
C ILE A 33 7.38 7.37 11.74
N HIS A 34 8.24 6.36 11.93
CA HIS A 34 8.80 5.94 13.22
C HIS A 34 7.76 5.76 14.34
N PRO A 35 6.70 4.95 14.12
CA PRO A 35 5.62 4.80 15.08
C PRO A 35 6.13 4.17 16.39
N GLN A 36 5.68 4.70 17.53
CA GLN A 36 6.06 4.21 18.85
C GLN A 36 5.00 3.26 19.44
N PRO A 37 5.42 2.32 20.32
CA PRO A 37 4.47 1.48 21.04
C PRO A 37 3.45 2.31 21.82
N GLY A 38 2.16 2.02 21.61
CA GLY A 38 1.06 2.73 22.26
C GLY A 38 0.48 3.90 21.45
N GLU A 39 1.11 4.29 20.34
CA GLU A 39 0.52 5.25 19.40
C GLU A 39 -0.55 4.60 18.53
N ALA A 40 -1.61 5.34 18.26
CA ALA A 40 -2.63 4.94 17.29
C ALA A 40 -2.18 5.34 15.88
N VAL A 41 -2.17 4.40 14.94
CA VAL A 41 -1.84 4.63 13.53
C VAL A 41 -3.09 4.42 12.67
N VAL A 42 -3.31 5.32 11.70
CA VAL A 42 -4.39 5.21 10.73
C VAL A 42 -3.79 5.03 9.34
N GLU A 43 -4.14 3.93 8.70
CA GLU A 43 -3.82 3.69 7.30
C GLU A 43 -4.99 4.11 6.41
N ILE A 44 -4.71 4.92 5.38
CA ILE A 44 -5.72 5.37 4.42
C ILE A 44 -5.43 4.77 3.06
N GLY A 45 -6.35 3.94 2.57
CA GLY A 45 -6.23 3.28 1.28
C GLY A 45 -5.23 2.10 1.31
N PRO A 46 -5.45 1.07 2.15
CA PRO A 46 -4.52 -0.05 2.33
C PRO A 46 -4.30 -0.90 1.08
N GLY A 47 -5.17 -0.75 0.07
CA GLY A 47 -5.01 -1.42 -1.20
C GLY A 47 -5.05 -2.94 -1.07
N LEU A 48 -3.91 -3.59 -1.20
CA LEU A 48 -3.76 -5.05 -1.18
C LEU A 48 -3.25 -5.61 0.15
N GLY A 49 -2.91 -4.77 1.12
CA GLY A 49 -2.29 -5.17 2.39
C GLY A 49 -0.89 -4.60 2.53
#